data_AF-A0A7S1L394-F1
#
_entry.id   AF-A0A7S1L394-F1
#
_cell.length_a   1.000
_cell.length_b   1.000
_cell.length_c   1.000
_cell.angle_alpha   90.00
_cell.angle_beta   90.00
_cell.angle_gamma   90.00
#
_symmetry.space_group_name_H-M   'P 1'
#
loop_
_entity.id
_entity.type
_entity.pdbx_description
1 polymer ?
#
loop_
_entity_poly.entity_id
_entity_poly.type
_entity_poly.pdbx_seq_one_letter_code
_entity_poly.pdbx_strand_id
1 'polypeptide(L)'
;KHLHSKEVLDLAREKRLESDAWMRCVGWRRTQGRREDCLWKKEIEHRIDVFLEKRTTPMQKKDFDFRVKKYLHEFSVHAGCVTRVCQALAFVEEQIGGKSRHEVQNWPAYTATLLRRFDPHLYESLAERDRRARQDQKKVREAETLDSTLGGATTLGSTGEA
;
A
#
# COMPACT_ATOMS: atom_id res chain seq x y z
N LYS A 1 -21.20 -28.75 -4.20
CA LYS A 1 -19.76 -29.04 -4.00
C LYS A 1 -19.06 -29.17 -5.35
N HIS A 2 -18.81 -28.10 -6.11
CA HIS A 2 -18.12 -28.18 -7.44
C HIS A 2 -17.29 -26.91 -7.77
N LEU A 3 -16.58 -26.35 -6.79
CA LEU A 3 -15.67 -25.19 -7.00
C LEU A 3 -14.21 -25.58 -7.28
N HIS A 4 -13.94 -26.87 -7.48
CA HIS A 4 -12.59 -27.42 -7.71
C HIS A 4 -12.46 -28.17 -9.05
N SER A 5 -13.36 -27.93 -10.02
CA SER A 5 -13.15 -28.47 -11.36
C SER A 5 -11.97 -27.75 -12.00
N LYS A 6 -10.98 -28.53 -12.44
CA LYS A 6 -9.77 -28.06 -13.13
C LYS A 6 -10.12 -27.15 -14.31
N GLU A 7 -11.22 -27.43 -14.98
CA GLU A 7 -11.74 -26.66 -16.12
C GLU A 7 -12.11 -25.22 -15.74
N VAL A 8 -12.69 -25.00 -14.55
CA VAL A 8 -13.07 -23.66 -14.07
C VAL A 8 -11.82 -22.84 -13.72
N LEU A 9 -10.78 -23.51 -13.20
CA LEU A 9 -9.49 -22.87 -12.91
C LEU A 9 -8.72 -22.55 -14.19
N ASP A 10 -8.78 -23.43 -15.20
CA ASP A 10 -8.15 -23.22 -16.50
C ASP A 10 -8.84 -22.09 -17.28
N LEU A 11 -10.18 -22.01 -17.25
CA LEU A 11 -10.94 -20.90 -17.85
C LEU A 11 -10.61 -19.54 -17.18
N ALA A 12 -10.48 -19.53 -15.85
CA ALA A 12 -10.09 -18.33 -15.10
C ALA A 12 -8.63 -17.92 -15.38
N ARG A 13 -7.76 -18.89 -15.67
CA ARG A 13 -6.36 -18.65 -16.05
C ARG A 13 -6.25 -18.13 -17.48
N GLU A 14 -7.06 -18.66 -18.41
CA GLU A 14 -7.10 -18.25 -19.81
C GLU A 14 -7.67 -16.83 -19.97
N LYS A 15 -8.75 -16.49 -19.24
CA LYS A 15 -9.31 -15.13 -19.23
C LYS A 15 -8.36 -14.07 -18.69
N ARG A 16 -7.43 -14.46 -17.80
CA ARG A 16 -6.34 -13.58 -17.35
C ARG A 16 -5.35 -13.29 -18.48
N LEU A 17 -5.02 -14.27 -19.32
CA LEU A 17 -4.05 -14.10 -20.41
C LEU A 17 -4.62 -13.30 -21.58
N GLU A 18 -5.90 -13.47 -21.94
CA GLU A 18 -6.55 -12.65 -22.98
C GLU A 18 -6.60 -11.16 -22.57
N SER A 19 -6.95 -10.88 -21.32
CA SER A 19 -6.97 -9.50 -20.79
C SER A 19 -5.57 -8.86 -20.80
N ASP A 20 -4.55 -9.67 -20.50
CA ASP A 20 -3.15 -9.23 -20.40
C ASP A 20 -2.47 -9.14 -21.78
N ALA A 21 -2.94 -9.90 -22.77
CA ALA A 21 -2.45 -9.87 -24.15
C ALA A 21 -3.03 -8.68 -24.95
N TRP A 22 -4.33 -8.41 -24.83
CA TRP A 22 -4.96 -7.21 -25.39
C TRP A 22 -4.31 -5.93 -24.83
N MET A 23 -3.98 -5.90 -23.53
CA MET A 23 -3.35 -4.73 -22.91
C MET A 23 -1.90 -4.47 -23.35
N ARG A 24 -1.20 -5.48 -23.91
CA ARG A 24 0.17 -5.30 -24.43
C ARG A 24 0.21 -4.67 -25.82
N CYS A 25 -0.86 -4.76 -26.62
CA CYS A 25 -0.88 -4.27 -28.00
C CYS A 25 -1.22 -2.78 -28.17
N VAL A 26 -1.81 -2.11 -27.17
CA VAL A 26 -2.31 -0.71 -27.29
C VAL A 26 -1.32 0.36 -26.80
N GLY A 27 -0.04 0.05 -26.58
CA GLY A 27 0.96 1.07 -26.23
C GLY A 27 0.68 1.85 -24.93
N TRP A 28 -0.13 1.31 -24.01
CA TRP A 28 -0.60 1.99 -22.80
C TRP A 28 0.42 2.06 -21.65
N ARG A 29 1.72 1.89 -21.94
CA ARG A 29 2.79 1.96 -20.93
C ARG A 29 3.12 3.41 -20.62
N ARG A 30 2.37 4.03 -19.68
CA ARG A 30 2.89 4.96 -18.63
C ARG A 30 1.84 5.85 -17.96
N THR A 31 0.58 5.85 -18.40
CA THR A 31 -0.45 6.78 -17.86
C THR A 31 -1.48 6.12 -16.93
N GLN A 32 -1.34 4.83 -16.60
CA GLN A 32 -2.33 4.08 -15.81
C GLN A 32 -2.27 4.35 -14.29
N GLY A 33 -1.10 4.64 -13.72
CA GLY A 33 -0.90 4.67 -12.26
C GLY A 33 -1.81 5.65 -11.51
N ARG A 34 -1.86 6.92 -11.94
CA ARG A 34 -2.61 7.96 -11.19
C ARG A 34 -4.12 7.74 -11.13
N ARG A 35 -4.72 7.24 -12.20
CA ARG A 35 -6.19 7.10 -12.28
C ARG A 35 -6.68 5.92 -11.47
N GLU A 36 -5.96 4.81 -11.55
CA GLU A 36 -6.27 3.59 -10.80
C GLU A 36 -6.08 3.79 -9.30
N ASP A 37 -5.03 4.49 -8.88
CA ASP A 37 -4.78 4.82 -7.47
C ASP A 37 -5.97 5.55 -6.80
N CYS A 38 -6.58 6.49 -7.52
CA CYS A 38 -7.73 7.24 -7.01
C CYS A 38 -8.99 6.35 -6.90
N LEU A 39 -9.16 5.41 -7.84
CA LEU A 39 -10.25 4.45 -7.82
C LEU A 39 -10.08 3.46 -6.67
N TRP A 40 -8.89 2.88 -6.51
CA TRP A 40 -8.57 1.96 -5.42
C TRP A 40 -8.75 2.62 -4.07
N LYS A 41 -8.31 3.87 -3.91
CA LYS A 41 -8.52 4.62 -2.67
C LYS A 41 -10.00 4.73 -2.32
N LYS A 42 -10.85 5.16 -3.27
CA LYS A 42 -12.30 5.28 -3.03
C LYS A 42 -12.94 3.94 -2.71
N GLU A 43 -12.57 2.90 -3.46
CA GLU A 43 -13.09 1.55 -3.25
C GLU A 43 -12.67 1.00 -1.88
N ILE A 44 -11.41 1.18 -1.46
CA ILE A 44 -10.93 0.76 -0.13
C ILE A 44 -11.68 1.49 0.98
N GLU A 45 -11.85 2.81 0.88
CA GLU A 45 -12.62 3.57 1.86
C GLU A 45 -14.07 3.07 1.93
N HIS A 46 -14.70 2.80 0.78
CA HIS A 46 -16.03 2.24 0.73
C HIS A 46 -16.11 0.86 1.41
N ARG A 47 -15.13 -0.02 1.19
CA ARG A 47 -15.07 -1.34 1.86
C ARG A 47 -14.85 -1.23 3.36
N ILE A 48 -14.06 -0.25 3.81
CA ILE A 48 -13.89 0.04 5.24
C ILE A 48 -15.21 0.53 5.83
N ASP A 49 -15.92 1.42 5.14
CA ASP A 49 -17.20 1.95 5.62
C ASP A 49 -18.25 0.82 5.74
N VAL A 50 -18.37 -0.05 4.72
CA VAL A 50 -19.24 -1.24 4.78
C VAL A 50 -18.85 -2.19 5.91
N PHE A 51 -17.55 -2.38 6.15
CA PHE A 51 -17.05 -3.20 7.27
C PHE A 51 -17.45 -2.61 8.63
N LEU A 52 -17.40 -1.28 8.80
CA LEU A 52 -17.77 -0.59 10.03
C LEU A 52 -19.29 -0.52 10.25
N GLU A 53 -20.07 -0.41 9.18
CA GLU A 53 -21.54 -0.34 9.24
C GLU A 53 -22.18 -1.61 9.83
N LYS A 54 -21.55 -2.76 9.65
CA LYS A 54 -22.04 -4.04 10.23
C LYS A 54 -22.12 -4.02 11.76
N ARG A 55 -21.43 -3.09 12.44
CA ARG A 55 -21.35 -2.99 13.92
C ARG A 55 -20.97 -4.29 14.63
N THR A 56 -20.38 -5.24 13.90
CA THR A 56 -19.88 -6.52 14.43
C THR A 56 -18.55 -6.35 15.15
N THR A 57 -17.85 -5.23 14.92
CA THR A 57 -16.51 -4.97 15.46
C THR A 57 -16.48 -3.68 16.28
N PRO A 58 -15.65 -3.61 17.34
CA PRO A 58 -15.41 -2.40 18.13
C PRO A 58 -14.51 -1.37 17.40
N MET A 59 -14.26 -1.56 16.11
CA MET A 59 -13.38 -0.70 15.32
C MET A 59 -14.07 0.59 14.92
N GLN A 60 -13.27 1.63 14.71
CA GLN A 60 -13.68 2.94 14.25
C GLN A 60 -12.89 3.31 12.99
N LYS A 61 -13.44 4.24 12.20
CA LYS A 61 -12.77 4.72 10.96
C LYS A 61 -11.36 5.26 11.21
N LYS A 62 -11.11 5.85 12.38
CA LYS A 62 -9.79 6.37 12.79
C LYS A 62 -8.74 5.28 13.01
N ASP A 63 -9.17 4.04 13.24
CA ASP A 63 -8.24 2.93 13.43
C ASP A 63 -7.62 2.46 12.10
N PHE A 64 -8.26 2.81 10.99
CA PHE A 64 -7.72 2.66 9.64
C PHE A 64 -6.84 3.85 9.31
N ASP A 65 -5.66 3.90 9.93
CA ASP A 65 -4.69 4.95 9.70
C ASP A 65 -4.08 4.87 8.28
N PHE A 66 -3.19 5.82 7.97
CA PHE A 66 -2.49 5.85 6.69
C PHE A 66 -1.73 4.55 6.40
N ARG A 67 -1.14 3.93 7.42
CA ARG A 67 -0.33 2.72 7.26
C ARG A 67 -1.22 1.53 6.91
N VAL A 68 -2.32 1.33 7.62
CA VAL A 68 -3.32 0.31 7.33
C VAL A 68 -3.89 0.52 5.91
N LYS A 69 -4.26 1.75 5.56
CA LYS A 69 -4.77 2.07 4.21
C LYS A 69 -3.74 1.81 3.11
N LYS A 70 -2.47 2.08 3.36
CA LYS A 70 -1.38 1.74 2.43
C LYS A 70 -1.26 0.23 2.21
N TYR A 71 -1.41 -0.59 3.26
CA TYR A 71 -1.46 -2.05 3.08
C TYR A 71 -2.64 -2.50 2.23
N LEU A 72 -3.83 -1.94 2.48
CA LEU A 72 -5.03 -2.25 1.70
C LEU A 72 -4.92 -1.82 0.23
N HIS A 73 -4.25 -0.69 -0.03
CA HIS A 73 -3.94 -0.25 -1.39
C HIS A 73 -3.04 -1.23 -2.11
N GLU A 74 -2.00 -1.71 -1.44
CA GLU A 74 -1.06 -2.67 -2.01
C GLU A 74 -1.69 -4.03 -2.30
N PHE A 75 -2.67 -4.46 -1.50
CA PHE A 75 -3.49 -5.63 -1.85
C PHE A 75 -4.25 -5.44 -3.15
N SER A 76 -4.84 -4.26 -3.36
CA SER A 76 -5.58 -3.94 -4.59
C SER A 76 -4.65 -3.88 -5.81
N VAL A 77 -3.48 -3.26 -5.66
CA VAL A 77 -2.49 -3.12 -6.74
C VAL A 77 -1.86 -4.45 -7.12
N HIS A 78 -1.42 -5.26 -6.14
CA HIS A 78 -0.77 -6.55 -6.43
C HIS A 78 -1.76 -7.60 -6.96
N ALA A 79 -3.00 -7.60 -6.49
CA ALA A 79 -4.01 -8.55 -6.94
C ALA A 79 -4.75 -8.09 -8.21
N GLY A 80 -4.68 -6.79 -8.55
CA GLY A 80 -5.48 -6.17 -9.59
C GLY A 80 -6.99 -6.16 -9.28
N CYS A 81 -7.39 -6.45 -8.04
CA CYS A 81 -8.79 -6.56 -7.64
C CYS A 81 -9.03 -6.27 -6.16
N VAL A 82 -10.26 -5.87 -5.81
CA VAL A 82 -10.65 -5.56 -4.43
C VAL A 82 -10.88 -6.82 -3.57
N THR A 83 -10.96 -8.01 -4.18
CA THR A 83 -11.29 -9.25 -3.49
C THR A 83 -10.33 -9.53 -2.33
N ARG A 84 -9.04 -9.24 -2.51
CA ARG A 84 -8.03 -9.46 -1.47
C ARG A 84 -8.18 -8.50 -0.29
N VAL A 85 -8.66 -7.27 -0.53
CA VAL A 85 -9.04 -6.33 0.54
C VAL A 85 -10.23 -6.86 1.34
N CYS A 86 -11.27 -7.37 0.66
CA CYS A 86 -12.42 -7.97 1.34
C CYS A 86 -12.02 -9.19 2.18
N GLN A 87 -11.13 -10.05 1.67
CA GLN A 87 -10.59 -11.19 2.42
C GLN A 87 -9.79 -10.75 3.65
N ALA A 88 -8.94 -9.74 3.49
CA ALA A 88 -8.16 -9.18 4.60
C ALA A 88 -9.08 -8.57 5.69
N LEU A 89 -10.12 -7.84 5.30
CA LEU A 89 -11.10 -7.29 6.24
C LEU A 89 -11.92 -8.39 6.94
N ALA A 90 -12.31 -9.45 6.23
CA ALA A 90 -12.99 -10.60 6.83
C ALA A 90 -12.10 -11.33 7.84
N PHE A 91 -10.81 -11.51 7.54
CA PHE A 91 -9.84 -12.05 8.50
C PHE A 91 -9.71 -11.16 9.74
N VAL A 92 -9.65 -9.84 9.55
CA VAL A 92 -9.63 -8.87 10.66
C VAL A 92 -10.92 -8.97 11.49
N GLU A 93 -12.09 -9.12 10.86
CA GLU A 93 -13.37 -9.35 11.54
C GLU A 93 -13.31 -10.58 12.44
N GLU A 94 -12.83 -11.71 11.92
CA GLU A 94 -12.72 -12.98 12.64
C GLU A 94 -11.78 -12.88 13.85
N GLN A 95 -10.64 -12.19 13.70
CA GLN A 95 -9.65 -12.04 14.77
C GLN A 95 -10.05 -11.04 15.85
N ILE A 96 -11.00 -10.15 15.55
CA ILE A 96 -11.51 -9.14 16.48
C ILE A 96 -12.87 -9.56 17.05
N GLY A 97 -13.54 -10.55 16.45
CA GLY A 97 -14.79 -11.13 16.95
C GLY A 97 -14.67 -11.51 18.42
N GLY A 98 -15.47 -10.86 19.26
CA GLY A 98 -15.48 -11.09 20.71
C GLY A 98 -14.53 -10.22 21.53
N LYS A 99 -13.70 -9.36 20.90
CA LYS A 99 -12.88 -8.38 21.63
C LYS A 99 -13.68 -7.11 21.91
N SER A 100 -13.50 -6.56 23.11
CA SER A 100 -13.98 -5.23 23.46
C SER A 100 -13.01 -4.13 23.03
N ARG A 101 -13.51 -2.90 22.88
CA ARG A 101 -12.69 -1.73 22.49
C ARG A 101 -11.49 -1.50 23.43
N HIS A 102 -11.67 -1.78 24.71
CA HIS A 102 -10.71 -1.45 25.77
C HIS A 102 -9.56 -2.47 25.90
N GLU A 103 -9.71 -3.66 25.32
CA GLU A 103 -8.67 -4.70 25.34
C GLU A 103 -7.43 -4.31 24.53
N VAL A 104 -7.61 -3.46 23.52
CA VAL A 104 -6.52 -3.04 22.62
C VAL A 104 -6.27 -1.56 22.84
N GLN A 105 -5.08 -1.22 23.33
CA GLN A 105 -4.67 0.17 23.53
C GLN A 105 -4.46 0.91 22.21
N ASN A 106 -3.85 0.25 21.23
CA ASN A 106 -3.52 0.84 19.93
C ASN A 106 -4.09 0.01 18.77
N TRP A 107 -5.31 0.38 18.37
CA TRP A 107 -6.05 -0.29 17.32
C TRP A 107 -5.43 -0.20 15.92
N PRO A 108 -4.88 0.95 15.45
CA PRO A 108 -4.12 0.98 14.21
C PRO A 108 -2.95 -0.01 14.17
N ALA A 109 -2.15 -0.04 15.24
CA ALA A 109 -1.01 -0.95 15.32
C ALA A 109 -1.44 -2.43 15.37
N TYR A 110 -2.52 -2.72 16.10
CA TYR A 110 -3.10 -4.06 16.16
C TYR A 110 -3.62 -4.50 14.79
N THR A 111 -4.34 -3.63 14.10
CA THR A 111 -4.87 -3.89 12.73
C THR A 111 -3.73 -4.14 11.75
N ALA A 112 -2.67 -3.31 11.77
CA ALA A 112 -1.49 -3.54 10.94
C ALA A 112 -0.81 -4.89 11.23
N THR A 113 -0.82 -5.33 12.50
CA THR A 113 -0.30 -6.64 12.90
C THR A 113 -1.15 -7.78 12.35
N LEU A 114 -2.48 -7.65 12.37
CA LEU A 114 -3.38 -8.63 11.76
C LEU A 114 -3.18 -8.71 10.24
N LEU A 115 -3.06 -7.57 9.57
CA LEU A 115 -2.78 -7.53 8.12
C LEU A 115 -1.41 -8.15 7.78
N ARG A 116 -0.40 -7.97 8.64
CA ARG A 116 0.90 -8.65 8.50
C ARG A 116 0.76 -10.18 8.61
N ARG A 117 -0.10 -10.67 9.50
CA ARG A 117 -0.34 -12.10 9.67
C ARG A 117 -1.11 -12.69 8.48
N PHE A 118 -1.99 -11.90 7.88
CA PHE A 118 -2.74 -12.31 6.68
C PHE A 118 -1.84 -12.51 5.47
N ASP A 119 -0.88 -11.61 5.23
CA ASP A 119 0.11 -11.75 4.15
C ASP A 119 1.51 -11.26 4.57
N PRO A 120 2.35 -12.16 5.12
CA PRO A 120 3.69 -11.81 5.56
C PRO A 120 4.61 -11.35 4.42
N HIS A 121 4.47 -11.95 3.24
CA HIS A 121 5.33 -11.65 2.09
C HIS A 121 5.07 -10.25 1.52
N LEU A 122 3.80 -9.85 1.39
CA LEU A 122 3.47 -8.49 0.99
C LEU A 122 3.98 -7.46 2.01
N TYR A 123 3.88 -7.79 3.30
CA TYR A 123 4.39 -6.94 4.35
C TYR A 123 5.90 -6.72 4.27
N GLU A 124 6.67 -7.80 4.06
CA GLU A 124 8.13 -7.73 3.91
C GLU A 124 8.54 -6.91 2.69
N SER A 125 7.88 -7.12 1.54
CA SER A 125 8.09 -6.32 0.33
C SER A 125 7.85 -4.83 0.57
N LEU A 126 6.80 -4.48 1.30
CA LEU A 126 6.49 -3.09 1.65
C LEU A 126 7.47 -2.46 2.63
N ALA A 127 7.82 -3.21 3.68
CA ALA A 127 8.79 -2.76 4.66
C ALA A 127 10.17 -2.53 4.02
N GLU A 128 10.53 -3.39 3.07
CA GLU A 128 11.78 -3.25 2.32
C GLU A 128 11.78 -2.01 1.43
N ARG A 129 10.69 -1.75 0.70
CA ARG A 129 10.53 -0.52 -0.10
C ARG A 129 10.62 0.73 0.77
N ASP A 130 9.96 0.75 1.92
CA ASP A 130 10.00 1.88 2.84
C ASP A 130 11.39 2.07 3.47
N ARG A 131 12.11 0.99 3.75
CA ARG A 131 13.49 1.04 4.25
C ARG A 131 14.43 1.67 3.22
N ARG A 132 14.34 1.27 1.95
CA ARG A 132 15.12 1.84 0.86
C ARG A 132 14.84 3.33 0.65
N ALA A 133 13.55 3.70 0.60
CA ALA A 133 13.15 5.09 0.42
C ALA A 133 13.72 6.03 1.51
N ARG A 134 13.78 5.56 2.76
CA ARG A 134 14.38 6.33 3.87
C ARG A 134 15.90 6.46 3.74
N GLN A 135 16.59 5.41 3.27
CA GLN A 135 18.03 5.46 3.04
C GLN A 135 18.37 6.43 1.90
N ASP A 136 17.59 6.43 0.83
CA ASP A 136 17.80 7.34 -0.30
C ASP A 136 17.54 8.80 0.10
N GLN A 137 16.48 9.07 0.88
CA GLN A 137 16.24 10.41 1.42
C GLN A 137 17.37 10.90 2.35
N LYS A 138 17.99 10.00 3.12
CA LYS A 138 19.14 10.33 3.96
C LYS A 138 20.35 10.73 3.10
N LYS A 139 20.65 9.95 2.06
CA LYS A 139 21.75 10.23 1.12
C LYS A 139 21.56 11.55 0.38
N VAL A 140 20.33 11.85 -0.07
CA VAL A 140 20.02 13.11 -0.75
C VAL A 140 20.28 14.31 0.18
N ARG A 141 19.79 14.25 1.42
CA ARG A 141 20.04 15.31 2.42
C ARG A 141 21.53 15.47 2.75
N GLU A 142 22.26 14.36 2.86
CA GLU A 142 23.71 14.39 3.11
C GLU A 142 24.49 15.00 1.93
N ALA A 143 24.10 14.68 0.68
CA ALA A 143 24.68 15.28 -0.52
C ALA A 143 24.40 16.79 -0.61
N GLU A 144 23.17 17.22 -0.32
CA GLU A 144 22.79 18.65 -0.30
C GLU A 144 23.57 19.45 0.75
N THR A 145 23.89 18.82 1.89
CA THR A 145 24.65 19.45 2.98
C THR A 145 26.14 19.62 2.60
N LEU A 146 26.72 18.64 1.90
CA LEU A 146 28.12 18.69 1.46
C LEU A 146 28.35 19.72 0.33
N ASP A 147 27.40 19.83 -0.61
CA ASP A 147 27.45 20.82 -1.69
C ASP A 147 27.36 22.26 -1.15
N SER A 148 26.47 22.50 -0.18
CA SER A 148 26.32 23.80 0.49
C SER A 148 27.56 24.22 1.30
N THR A 149 28.37 23.26 1.76
CA THR A 149 29.59 23.53 2.56
C THR A 149 30.78 23.92 1.69
N LEU A 150 30.84 23.45 0.44
CA LEU A 150 31.95 23.74 -0.49
C LEU A 150 31.72 24.98 -1.38
N GLY A 151 30.46 25.41 -1.57
CA GLY A 151 30.12 26.59 -2.37
C GLY A 151 30.38 27.96 -1.72
N GLY A 152 30.70 28.02 -0.42
CA GLY A 152 30.83 29.28 0.35
C GLY A 152 32.22 29.93 0.38
N ALA A 153 33.26 29.32 -0.22
CA ALA A 153 34.66 29.74 0.00
C ALA A 153 35.30 30.58 -1.12
N THR A 154 34.56 31.06 -2.12
CA THR A 154 35.17 31.66 -3.33
C THR A 154 34.60 33.03 -3.72
N THR A 155 34.61 34.03 -2.85
CA THR A 155 34.55 35.46 -3.27
C THR A 155 35.13 36.38 -2.20
N LEU A 156 36.45 36.55 -2.16
CA LEU A 156 37.12 37.71 -1.54
C LEU A 156 38.58 37.73 -1.96
N GLY A 157 38.83 38.17 -3.19
CA GLY A 157 40.17 38.37 -3.69
C GLY A 157 40.17 39.29 -4.89
N SER A 158 40.91 40.39 -4.78
CA SER A 158 41.34 41.29 -5.84
C SER A 158 40.27 42.22 -6.43
N THR A 159 40.49 43.52 -6.59
CA THR A 159 41.75 44.25 -6.82
C THR A 159 41.60 45.69 -6.34
N GLY A 160 42.52 46.14 -5.48
CA GLY A 160 42.83 47.55 -5.28
C GLY A 160 44.23 47.82 -5.82
N GLU A 161 44.31 48.55 -6.92
CA GLU A 161 45.47 49.24 -7.49
C GLU A 161 44.88 50.36 -8.36
N ALA A 162 45.42 51.56 -8.49
CA ALA A 162 46.33 52.40 -7.72
C ALA A 162 46.13 53.82 -8.31
#